data_AF-A0A2E5B1G3-F1
#
_entry.id   AF-A0A2E5B1G3-F1
#
_cell.length_a   1.000
_cell.length_b   1.000
_cell.length_c   1.000
_cell.angle_alpha   90.00
_cell.angle_beta   90.00
_cell.angle_gamma   90.00
#
_symmetry.space_group_name_H-M   'P 1'
#
loop_
_entity.id
_entity.type
_entity.pdbx_description
1 polymer ?
#
loop_
_entity_poly.entity_id
_entity_poly.type
_entity_poly.pdbx_seq_one_letter_code
_entity_poly.pdbx_strand_id
1 'polypeptide(L)'
;ISKEIEKRFGWEVSVLVKTAHELTKILKDCPFDKVKKAEAYFMLLATPPKEELIEAIREINYPNEEFVLTPECVYIYYKNGAGKAKLNNNFFEKKLQVAATTRNFRTLAKLVELAR
;
A
#
# COMPACT_ATOMS: atom_id res chain seq x y z
N ILE A 1 -16.79 1.48 -12.37
CA ILE A 1 -16.73 2.35 -11.16
C ILE A 1 -16.18 3.73 -11.51
N SER A 2 -14.91 3.87 -11.92
CA SER A 2 -14.32 5.20 -12.22
C SER A 2 -15.14 6.03 -13.22
N LYS A 3 -15.51 5.48 -14.39
CA LYS A 3 -16.37 6.15 -15.39
C LYS A 3 -17.72 6.64 -14.83
N GLU A 4 -18.30 5.91 -13.87
CA GLU A 4 -19.59 6.31 -13.29
C GLU A 4 -19.41 7.44 -12.27
N ILE A 5 -18.28 7.46 -11.55
CA ILE A 5 -17.91 8.57 -10.67
C ILE A 5 -17.71 9.84 -11.50
N GLU A 6 -16.97 9.75 -12.60
CA GLU A 6 -16.76 10.89 -13.50
C GLU A 6 -18.08 11.40 -14.08
N LYS A 7 -18.94 10.52 -14.60
CA LYS A 7 -20.25 10.91 -15.13
C LYS A 7 -21.12 11.63 -14.09
N ARG A 8 -21.09 11.19 -12.83
CA ARG A 8 -21.96 11.71 -11.77
C ARG A 8 -21.41 12.97 -11.10
N PHE A 9 -20.09 13.05 -10.93
CA PHE A 9 -19.45 14.09 -10.14
C PHE A 9 -18.61 15.06 -10.98
N GLY A 10 -18.23 14.69 -12.22
CA GLY A 10 -17.49 15.56 -13.14
C GLY A 10 -15.98 15.55 -12.95
N TRP A 11 -15.43 14.60 -12.20
CA TRP A 11 -13.99 14.44 -12.05
C TRP A 11 -13.57 12.96 -12.04
N GLU A 12 -12.42 12.69 -12.62
CA GLU A 12 -11.81 11.36 -12.66
C GLU A 12 -11.19 11.03 -11.30
N VAL A 13 -11.44 9.82 -10.80
CA VAL A 13 -10.86 9.31 -9.55
C VAL A 13 -10.20 7.97 -9.83
N SER A 14 -8.95 7.81 -9.39
CA SER A 14 -8.28 6.51 -9.39
C SER A 14 -8.97 5.55 -8.42
N VAL A 15 -9.43 4.41 -8.92
CA VAL A 15 -10.13 3.38 -8.13
C VAL A 15 -9.31 2.11 -8.15
N LEU A 16 -8.96 1.61 -6.97
CA LEU A 16 -8.30 0.33 -6.77
C LEU A 16 -9.30 -0.67 -6.18
N VAL A 17 -9.46 -1.82 -6.84
CA VAL A 17 -10.38 -2.88 -6.44
C VAL A 17 -9.58 -4.10 -5.98
N LYS A 18 -9.92 -4.63 -4.80
CA LYS A 18 -9.34 -5.85 -4.22
C LYS A 18 -10.45 -6.70 -3.62
N THR A 19 -10.31 -8.01 -3.73
CA THR A 19 -11.21 -8.98 -3.11
C THR A 19 -10.95 -9.08 -1.60
N ALA A 20 -11.97 -9.54 -0.85
CA ALA A 20 -11.84 -9.80 0.58
C ALA A 20 -10.69 -10.78 0.90
N HIS A 21 -10.49 -11.76 0.02
CA HIS A 21 -9.42 -12.74 0.13
C HIS A 21 -8.03 -12.10 0.01
N GLU A 22 -7.81 -11.26 -1.02
CA GLU A 22 -6.55 -10.52 -1.20
C GLU A 22 -6.24 -9.63 0.00
N LEU A 23 -7.22 -8.86 0.48
CA LEU A 23 -7.01 -7.98 1.64
C LEU A 23 -6.68 -8.79 2.91
N THR A 24 -7.33 -9.93 3.10
CA THR A 24 -7.05 -10.84 4.22
C THR A 24 -5.65 -11.42 4.13
N LYS A 25 -5.22 -11.82 2.93
CA LYS A 25 -3.87 -12.33 2.67
C LYS A 25 -2.81 -11.27 2.95
N ILE A 26 -2.96 -10.07 2.40
CA ILE A 26 -2.05 -8.93 2.65
C ILE A 26 -1.93 -8.63 4.15
N LEU A 27 -3.05 -8.63 4.88
CA LEU A 27 -2.99 -8.45 6.34
C LEU A 27 -2.22 -9.57 7.04
N LYS A 28 -2.35 -10.82 6.61
CA LYS A 28 -1.66 -11.97 7.21
C LYS A 28 -0.16 -11.99 6.89
N ASP A 29 0.19 -11.68 5.65
CA ASP A 29 1.55 -11.75 5.11
C ASP A 29 2.45 -10.57 5.54
N CYS A 30 1.91 -9.62 6.31
CA CYS A 30 2.69 -8.54 6.87
C CYS A 30 3.84 -9.09 7.76
N PRO A 31 5.11 -8.80 7.41
CA PRO A 31 6.28 -9.41 8.06
C PRO A 31 6.63 -8.75 9.40
N PHE A 32 6.00 -7.63 9.73
CA PHE A 32 6.25 -6.92 10.97
C PHE A 32 5.64 -7.65 12.18
N ASP A 33 6.29 -7.51 13.34
CA ASP A 33 5.74 -7.98 14.60
C ASP A 33 4.41 -7.29 14.95
N LYS A 34 3.69 -7.81 15.94
CA LYS A 34 2.36 -7.30 16.30
C LYS A 34 2.34 -5.80 16.65
N VAL A 35 3.39 -5.29 17.28
CA VAL A 35 3.47 -3.89 17.73
C VAL A 35 3.68 -3.00 16.52
N LYS A 36 4.71 -3.27 15.71
CA LYS A 36 4.99 -2.53 14.46
C LYS A 36 3.83 -2.64 13.48
N LYS A 37 3.24 -3.81 13.33
CA LYS A 37 2.10 -4.06 12.42
C LYS A 37 0.88 -3.23 12.76
N ALA A 38 0.61 -2.97 14.05
CA ALA A 38 -0.52 -2.14 14.46
C ALA A 38 -0.37 -0.67 14.01
N GLU A 39 0.87 -0.21 13.83
CA GLU A 39 1.23 1.14 13.37
C GLU A 39 1.65 1.17 11.88
N ALA A 40 1.68 0.01 11.23
CA ALA A 40 2.13 -0.11 9.85
C ALA A 40 1.11 0.43 8.85
N TYR A 41 1.66 0.83 7.72
CA TYR A 41 0.94 1.23 6.52
C TYR A 41 1.08 0.15 5.45
N PHE A 42 0.01 -0.01 4.70
CA PHE A 42 -0.19 -1.02 3.67
C PHE A 42 -0.48 -0.29 2.37
N MET A 43 0.49 -0.27 1.48
CA MET A 43 0.37 0.34 0.17
C MET A 43 -0.04 -0.72 -0.83
N LEU A 44 -1.34 -0.78 -1.11
CA LEU A 44 -1.92 -1.78 -2.00
C LEU A 44 -1.56 -1.41 -3.44
N LEU A 45 -0.96 -2.36 -4.17
CA LEU A 45 -0.55 -2.16 -5.56
C LEU A 45 -1.68 -2.58 -6.51
N ALA A 46 -1.95 -1.75 -7.51
CA ALA A 46 -2.98 -2.04 -8.52
C ALA A 46 -2.63 -3.30 -9.32
N THR A 47 -1.36 -3.45 -9.69
CA THR A 47 -0.81 -4.61 -10.41
C THR A 47 0.56 -4.97 -9.84
N PRO A 48 1.02 -6.22 -10.01
CA PRO A 48 2.40 -6.57 -9.72
C PRO A 48 3.38 -5.66 -10.49
N PRO A 49 4.36 -5.02 -9.82
CA PRO A 49 5.42 -4.31 -10.50
C PRO A 49 6.33 -5.26 -11.29
N LYS A 50 7.12 -4.72 -12.21
CA LYS A 50 8.16 -5.50 -12.91
C LYS A 50 9.28 -5.88 -11.93
N GLU A 51 9.83 -7.08 -12.07
CA GLU A 51 10.90 -7.58 -11.19
C GLU A 51 12.13 -6.65 -11.16
N GLU A 52 12.51 -6.11 -12.33
CA GLU A 52 13.62 -5.15 -12.45
C GLU A 52 13.43 -3.89 -11.56
N LEU A 53 12.19 -3.42 -11.40
CA LEU A 53 11.86 -2.26 -10.57
C LEU A 53 11.79 -2.63 -9.09
N ILE A 54 11.41 -3.87 -8.78
CA ILE A 54 11.42 -4.41 -7.42
C ILE A 54 12.86 -4.45 -6.90
N GLU A 55 13.78 -5.02 -7.67
CA GLU A 55 15.20 -5.11 -7.29
C GLU A 55 15.83 -3.72 -7.09
N ALA A 56 15.54 -2.77 -8.00
CA ALA A 56 16.07 -1.41 -7.90
C ALA A 56 15.62 -0.64 -6.63
N ILE A 57 14.50 -1.03 -6.03
CA ILE A 57 14.03 -0.43 -4.77
C ILE A 57 14.63 -1.11 -3.54
N ARG A 58 15.00 -2.39 -3.61
CA ARG A 58 15.56 -3.13 -2.46
C ARG A 58 16.84 -2.51 -1.92
N GLU A 59 17.60 -1.82 -2.77
CA GLU A 59 18.83 -1.11 -2.38
C GLU A 59 18.58 0.21 -1.65
N ILE A 60 17.34 0.70 -1.64
CA ILE A 60 16.99 1.98 -1.02
C ILE A 60 16.83 1.77 0.48
N ASN A 61 17.62 2.50 1.26
CA ASN A 61 17.52 2.50 2.71
C ASN A 61 17.30 3.92 3.25
N TYR A 62 16.29 4.07 4.11
CA TYR A 62 16.04 5.31 4.86
C TYR A 62 16.12 5.01 6.37
N PRO A 63 16.98 5.71 7.14
CA PRO A 63 17.29 5.33 8.52
C PRO A 63 16.12 5.22 9.51
N ASN A 64 14.99 5.88 9.20
CA ASN A 64 13.81 5.95 10.08
C ASN A 64 12.56 5.30 9.48
N GLU A 65 12.70 4.62 8.34
CA GLU A 65 11.58 4.09 7.56
C GLU A 65 11.93 2.67 7.13
N GLU A 66 11.24 1.69 7.70
CA GLU A 66 11.38 0.29 7.34
C GLU A 66 10.29 -0.07 6.34
N PHE A 67 10.64 -0.74 5.24
CA PHE A 67 9.64 -1.24 4.31
C PHE A 67 9.96 -2.64 3.81
N VAL A 68 8.92 -3.38 3.43
CA VAL A 68 9.01 -4.67 2.75
C VAL A 68 8.10 -4.64 1.54
N LEU A 69 8.67 -4.93 0.37
CA LEU A 69 7.97 -4.94 -0.90
C LEU A 69 7.58 -6.37 -1.30
N THR A 70 6.32 -6.55 -1.65
CA THR A 70 5.77 -7.78 -2.26
C THR A 70 5.05 -7.42 -3.57
N PRO A 71 4.72 -8.41 -4.43
CA PRO A 71 3.96 -8.13 -5.66
C PRO A 71 2.60 -7.47 -5.45
N GLU A 72 1.97 -7.65 -4.28
CA GLU A 72 0.61 -7.16 -4.02
C GLU A 72 0.59 -5.91 -3.12
N CYS A 73 1.59 -5.73 -2.27
CA CYS A 73 1.61 -4.69 -1.25
C CYS A 73 3.03 -4.26 -0.87
N VAL A 74 3.20 -2.98 -0.55
CA VAL A 74 4.36 -2.49 0.21
C VAL A 74 3.93 -2.29 1.67
N TYR A 75 4.59 -2.99 2.59
CA TYR A 75 4.43 -2.80 4.03
C TYR A 75 5.42 -1.75 4.49
N ILE A 76 4.98 -0.73 5.21
CA ILE A 76 5.84 0.37 5.64
C ILE A 76 5.62 0.68 7.12
N TYR A 77 6.70 0.83 7.87
CA TYR A 77 6.71 1.29 9.25
C TYR A 77 7.54 2.56 9.36
N TYR A 78 6.91 3.65 9.82
CA TYR A 78 7.55 4.94 10.01
C TYR A 78 7.90 5.16 11.47
N LYS A 79 9.18 5.05 11.84
CA LYS A 79 9.63 5.23 13.23
C LYS A 79 9.26 6.60 13.82
N ASN A 80 9.23 7.63 12.96
CA ASN A 80 8.93 9.02 13.34
C ASN A 80 7.52 9.47 12.90
N GLY A 81 6.65 8.53 12.53
CA GLY A 81 5.31 8.80 12.01
C GLY A 81 5.27 9.20 10.53
N ALA A 82 4.12 8.99 9.89
CA ALA A 82 3.94 9.14 8.44
C ALA A 82 4.02 10.61 7.94
N GLY A 83 3.79 11.61 8.79
CA GLY A 83 3.79 13.02 8.38
C GLY A 83 5.16 13.57 7.96
N LYS A 84 6.25 12.88 8.32
CA LYS A 84 7.62 13.24 7.95
C LYS A 84 8.27 12.22 7.00
N ALA A 85 7.47 11.30 6.47
CA ALA A 85 7.96 10.18 5.67
C ALA A 85 8.44 10.61 4.28
N LYS A 86 9.59 10.08 3.87
CA LYS A 86 10.13 10.18 2.51
C LYS A 86 9.60 9.06 1.62
N LEU A 87 9.41 7.86 2.16
CA LEU A 87 8.83 6.70 1.49
C LEU A 87 7.30 6.78 1.48
N ASN A 88 6.76 7.74 0.75
CA ASN A 88 5.31 7.95 0.61
C ASN A 88 4.73 7.30 -0.66
N ASN A 89 3.40 7.40 -0.85
CA ASN A 89 2.70 6.82 -2.01
C ASN A 89 3.32 7.26 -3.35
N ASN A 90 3.56 8.56 -3.50
CA ASN A 90 4.12 9.11 -4.74
C ASN A 90 5.53 8.60 -5.03
N PHE A 91 6.34 8.35 -3.99
CA PHE A 91 7.68 7.77 -4.15
C PHE A 91 7.59 6.39 -4.79
N PHE A 92 6.77 5.50 -4.23
CA PHE A 92 6.64 4.13 -4.73
C PHE A 92 5.92 4.08 -6.08
N GLU A 93 4.87 4.87 -6.31
CA GLU A 93 4.20 4.90 -7.62
C GLU A 93 5.17 5.28 -8.74
N LYS A 94 6.03 6.28 -8.51
CA LYS A 94 7.05 6.69 -9.49
C LYS A 94 8.12 5.63 -9.71
N LYS A 95 8.56 4.96 -8.64
CA LYS A 95 9.64 3.97 -8.70
C LYS A 95 9.18 2.62 -9.27
N LEU A 96 7.98 2.19 -8.90
CA LEU A 96 7.38 0.93 -9.35
C LEU A 96 6.61 1.06 -10.66
N GLN A 97 6.28 2.30 -11.08
CA GLN A 97 5.41 2.57 -12.23
C GLN A 97 4.03 1.91 -12.13
N VAL A 98 3.52 1.77 -10.90
CA VAL A 98 2.25 1.14 -10.57
C VAL A 98 1.45 2.07 -9.67
N ALA A 99 0.16 2.26 -9.99
CA ALA A 99 -0.75 3.00 -9.11
C ALA A 99 -0.94 2.28 -7.78
N ALA A 100 -0.93 3.03 -6.69
CA ALA A 100 -0.94 2.48 -5.35
C ALA A 100 -1.88 3.25 -4.42
N THR A 101 -2.39 2.56 -3.41
CA THR A 101 -3.26 3.17 -2.40
C THR A 101 -2.83 2.75 -1.01
N THR A 102 -2.35 3.71 -0.23
CA THR A 102 -1.95 3.48 1.16
C THR A 102 -3.15 3.50 2.11
N ARG A 103 -3.18 2.52 3.02
CA ARG A 103 -4.09 2.46 4.18
C ARG A 103 -3.29 2.09 5.43
N ASN A 104 -3.73 2.55 6.60
CA ASN A 104 -3.16 2.06 7.86
C ASN A 104 -3.79 0.70 8.23
N PHE A 105 -3.19 0.01 9.19
CA PHE A 105 -3.68 -1.28 9.71
C PHE A 105 -5.16 -1.25 10.10
N ARG A 106 -5.59 -0.23 10.86
CA ARG A 106 -6.97 -0.14 11.37
C ARG A 106 -7.99 -0.08 10.23
N THR A 107 -7.73 0.72 9.20
CA THR A 107 -8.60 0.82 8.04
C THR A 107 -8.62 -0.50 7.27
N LEU A 108 -7.46 -1.10 7.02
CA LEU A 108 -7.39 -2.35 6.26
C LEU A 108 -8.08 -3.51 7.00
N ALA A 109 -7.89 -3.61 8.32
CA ALA A 109 -8.59 -4.56 9.16
C ALA A 109 -10.11 -4.37 9.11
N LYS A 110 -10.59 -3.12 9.16
CA LYS A 110 -12.02 -2.83 9.04
C LYS A 110 -12.58 -3.18 7.67
N LEU A 111 -11.84 -2.94 6.59
CA LEU A 111 -12.25 -3.34 5.24
C LEU A 111 -12.41 -4.85 5.13
N VAL A 112 -11.49 -5.63 5.72
CA VAL A 112 -11.61 -7.10 5.75
C VAL A 112 -12.81 -7.55 6.57
N GLU A 113 -13.12 -6.88 7.68
CA GLU A 113 -14.32 -7.17 8.48
C GLU A 113 -15.61 -6.89 7.71
N LEU A 114 -15.69 -5.77 6.99
CA LEU A 114 -16.87 -5.35 6.21
C LEU A 114 -17.08 -6.14 4.93
N ALA A 115 -16.02 -6.76 4.39
CA ALA A 115 -16.06 -7.54 3.16
C ALA A 115 -16.36 -9.03 3.39
N ARG A 116 -16.62 -9.42 4.65
CA ARG A 116 -17.15 -10.74 5.02
C ARG A 116 -18.67 -10.73 4.94
#